data_AF-A0AAE8NKW4-F1
#
_entry.id   AF-A0AAE8NKW4-F1
#
_cell.length_a   1.000
_cell.length_b   1.000
_cell.length_c   1.000
_cell.angle_alpha   90.00
_cell.angle_beta   90.00
_cell.angle_gamma   90.00
#
_symmetry.space_group_name_H-M   'P 1'
#
loop_
_entity.id
_entity.type
_entity.pdbx_description
1 polymer ?
#
loop_
_entity_poly.entity_id
_entity_poly.type
_entity_poly.pdbx_seq_one_letter_code
_entity_poly.pdbx_strand_id
1 'polypeptide(L)' 'MFGSTLVQRHVGSTSLTAEFHEGSGRLRISSNGVLSHEFFPPQSWMIVATSAGGSNWGTRPSRTDLLHVLEQFDG' A
#
# COMPACT_ATOMS: atom_id res chain seq x y z
N MET A 1 -2.22 18.13 9.36
CA MET A 1 -2.85 16.81 9.63
C MET A 1 -2.20 15.81 8.69
N PHE A 2 -1.73 14.67 9.19
CA PHE A 2 -1.21 13.61 8.31
C PHE A 2 -2.39 12.92 7.61
N GLY A 3 -2.27 12.70 6.30
CA GLY A 3 -3.28 12.02 5.50
C GLY A 3 -3.08 10.50 5.46
N SER A 4 -4.07 9.79 4.94
CA SER A 4 -3.88 8.44 4.42
C SER A 4 -4.17 8.39 2.92
N THR A 5 -3.35 7.64 2.20
CA THR A 5 -3.59 7.29 0.80
C THR A 5 -4.18 5.90 0.76
N LEU A 6 -5.36 5.76 0.16
CA LEU A 6 -6.08 4.50 0.00
C LEU A 6 -6.28 4.20 -1.49
N VAL A 7 -5.98 2.97 -1.88
CA VAL A 7 -6.30 2.45 -3.21
C VAL A 7 -6.94 1.07 -3.10
N GLN A 8 -7.74 0.73 -4.10
CA GLN A 8 -8.40 -0.56 -4.22
C GLN A 8 -8.20 -1.11 -5.62
N ARG A 9 -7.96 -2.41 -5.71
CA ARG A 9 -7.89 -3.20 -6.95
C ARG A 9 -8.82 -4.40 -6.82
N HIS A 10 -9.41 -4.84 -7.91
CA HIS A 10 -10.17 -6.10 -7.96
C HIS A 10 -9.36 -7.14 -8.74
N VAL A 11 -9.21 -8.33 -8.15
CA VAL A 11 -8.53 -9.50 -8.72
C VAL A 11 -9.52 -10.66 -8.68
N GLY A 12 -10.10 -10.98 -9.84
CA GLY A 12 -11.20 -11.95 -9.92
C GLY A 12 -12.38 -11.51 -9.06
N SER A 13 -12.76 -12.35 -8.09
CA SER A 13 -13.81 -12.05 -7.10
C SER A 13 -13.31 -11.37 -5.82
N THR A 14 -12.01 -11.09 -5.70
CA THR A 14 -11.39 -10.53 -4.50
C THR A 14 -11.12 -9.03 -4.69
N SER A 15 -11.53 -8.22 -3.72
CA SER A 15 -11.17 -6.80 -3.64
C SER A 15 -9.97 -6.63 -2.71
N LEU A 16 -8.84 -6.19 -3.25
CA LEU A 16 -7.63 -5.89 -2.49
C LEU A 16 -7.52 -4.38 -2.26
N THR A 17 -7.17 -3.99 -1.04
CA THR A 17 -7.06 -2.59 -0.64
C THR A 17 -5.73 -2.33 0.03
N ALA A 18 -5.02 -1.29 -0.38
CA ALA A 18 -3.81 -0.80 0.26
C ALA A 18 -4.07 0.58 0.86
N GLU A 19 -3.75 0.73 2.16
CA GLU A 19 -3.81 2.00 2.87
C GLU A 19 -2.43 2.34 3.43
N PHE A 20 -1.95 3.56 3.14
CA PHE A 20 -0.73 4.08 3.73
C PHE A 20 -1.03 5.33 4.58
N HIS A 21 -0.68 5.29 5.86
CA HIS A 21 -0.82 6.43 6.77
C HIS A 21 0.49 7.23 6.81
N GLU A 22 0.46 8.46 6.30
CA GLU A 22 1.68 9.28 6.13
C GLU A 22 2.36 9.65 7.45
N GLY A 23 1.59 9.81 8.53
CA GLY A 23 2.13 10.27 9.81
C GLY A 23 2.89 9.20 10.59
N SER A 24 2.57 7.93 10.37
CA SER A 24 3.21 6.80 11.03
C SER A 24 4.01 5.92 10.07
N GLY A 25 3.89 6.15 8.76
CA GLY A 25 4.44 5.29 7.73
C GLY A 25 3.82 3.88 7.70
N ARG A 26 2.66 3.67 8.32
CA ARG A 26 2.02 2.34 8.39
C ARG A 26 1.36 2.00 7.07
N LEU A 27 1.62 0.79 6.57
CA LEU A 27 0.98 0.20 5.40
C LEU A 27 0.04 -0.93 5.84
N ARG A 28 -1.21 -0.92 5.37
CA ARG A 28 -2.18 -1.99 5.60
C ARG A 28 -2.65 -2.55 4.26
N ILE A 29 -2.72 -3.88 4.17
CA ILE A 29 -3.29 -4.61 3.03
C ILE A 29 -4.50 -5.38 3.51
N SER A 30 -5.64 -5.23 2.83
CA SER A 30 -6.88 -5.91 3.17
C SER A 30 -7.46 -6.63 1.96
N SER A 31 -8.08 -7.79 2.18
CA SER A 31 -8.76 -8.60 1.17
C SER A 31 -10.24 -8.71 1.52
N ASN A 32 -11.12 -8.27 0.63
CA ASN A 32 -12.57 -8.19 0.84
C ASN A 32 -12.93 -7.44 2.14
N GLY A 33 -12.18 -6.37 2.46
CA GLY A 33 -12.36 -5.58 3.68
C GLY A 33 -11.78 -6.21 4.96
N VAL A 34 -11.23 -7.43 4.89
CA VAL A 34 -10.56 -8.09 6.02
C VAL A 34 -9.07 -7.75 5.98
N LEU A 35 -8.53 -7.23 7.09
CA LEU A 35 -7.10 -6.94 7.20
C LEU A 35 -6.28 -8.23 7.04
N SER A 36 -5.42 -8.26 6.03
CA SER A 36 -4.56 -9.39 5.70
C SER A 36 -3.13 -9.15 6.21
N HIS A 37 -2.58 -7.95 5.99
CA HIS A 37 -1.24 -7.59 6.42
C HIS A 37 -1.18 -6.17 7.00
N GLU A 38 -0.32 -5.97 7.99
CA GLU A 38 -0.01 -4.66 8.55
C GLU A 38 1.50 -4.53 8.74
N PHE A 39 2.07 -3.47 8.18
CA PHE A 39 3.51 -3.22 8.19
C PHE A 39 3.80 -1.82 8.76
N PHE A 40 4.87 -1.75 9.54
CA PHE A 40 5.37 -0.51 10.14
C PHE A 40 6.76 -0.18 9.57
N PRO A 41 7.25 1.06 9.72
CA PRO A 41 8.60 1.40 9.33
C PRO A 41 9.65 0.54 10.05
N PRO A 42 10.76 0.16 9.38
CA PRO A 42 11.12 0.53 8.01
C PRO A 42 10.51 -0.40 6.94
N GLN A 43 9.90 -1.52 7.32
CA GLN A 43 9.42 -2.54 6.39
C GLN A 43 8.37 -2.00 5.41
N SER A 44 7.41 -1.21 5.91
CA SER A 44 6.40 -0.56 5.06
C SER A 44 7.03 0.33 3.99
N TRP A 45 8.07 1.09 4.35
CA TRP A 45 8.81 1.95 3.42
C TRP A 45 9.59 1.15 2.40
N MET A 46 10.23 0.06 2.81
CA MET A 46 10.96 -0.82 1.90
C MET A 46 10.00 -1.44 0.88
N ILE A 47 8.84 -1.94 1.30
CA ILE A 47 7.82 -2.50 0.41
C ILE A 47 7.38 -1.46 -0.62
N VAL A 48 7.05 -0.24 -0.20
CA VAL A 48 6.65 0.83 -1.12
C VAL A 48 7.79 1.18 -2.08
N ALA A 49 9.00 1.38 -1.56
CA ALA A 49 10.16 1.77 -2.38
C ALA A 49 10.51 0.74 -3.45
N THR A 50 10.43 -0.55 -3.14
CA THR A 50 10.73 -1.61 -4.10
C THR A 50 9.60 -1.82 -5.11
N SER A 51 8.35 -1.55 -4.73
CA SER A 51 7.18 -1.63 -5.62
C SER A 51 7.11 -0.47 -6.61
N ALA A 52 7.50 0.72 -6.18
CA ALA A 52 7.22 1.99 -6.84
C ALA A 52 7.94 2.21 -8.19
N GLY A 53 8.72 1.24 -8.69
CA GLY A 53 9.26 1.26 -10.06
C GLY A 53 10.13 2.47 -10.41
N GLY A 54 10.75 3.13 -9.43
CA GLY A 54 11.54 4.35 -9.64
C GLY A 54 10.78 5.67 -9.47
N SER A 55 9.60 5.66 -8.84
CA SER A 55 8.87 6.89 -8.51
C SER A 55 9.56 7.74 -7.43
N ASN A 56 9.28 9.04 -7.43
CA ASN A 56 9.77 10.00 -6.42
C ASN A 56 8.94 9.98 -5.12
N TRP A 57 8.48 8.80 -4.67
CA TRP A 57 7.54 8.67 -3.54
C TRP A 57 8.05 9.26 -2.22
N GLY A 58 9.37 9.17 -1.95
CA GLY A 58 10.00 9.70 -0.73
C GLY A 58 9.45 9.06 0.55
N THR A 59 8.48 9.72 1.20
CA THR A 59 7.72 9.21 2.37
C THR A 59 6.20 9.31 2.19
N ARG A 60 5.75 9.72 1.00
CA ARG A 60 4.33 9.91 0.64
C ARG A 60 4.04 9.18 -0.67
N PRO A 61 3.68 7.89 -0.63
CA PRO A 61 3.32 7.17 -1.84
C PRO A 61 2.10 7.79 -2.50
N SER A 62 2.19 7.93 -3.81
CA SER A 62 1.06 8.22 -4.67
C SER A 62 0.11 7.02 -4.73
N ARG A 63 -1.08 7.22 -5.30
CA ARG A 63 -2.00 6.12 -5.58
C ARG A 63 -1.37 5.07 -6.49
N THR A 64 -0.59 5.50 -7.48
CA THR A 64 0.10 4.58 -8.42
C THR A 64 1.10 3.70 -7.69
N ASP A 65 1.86 4.26 -6.75
CA ASP A 65 2.83 3.49 -5.95
C ASP A 65 2.11 2.39 -5.14
N LEU A 66 0.98 2.71 -4.51
CA LEU A 66 0.20 1.73 -3.75
C LEU A 66 -0.51 0.69 -4.65
N LEU A 67 -0.83 1.03 -5.90
CA LEU A 67 -1.35 0.04 -6.85
C LEU A 67 -0.27 -0.98 -7.23
N HIS A 68 0.99 -0.55 -7.40
CA HIS A 68 2.12 -1.47 -7.59
C HIS A 68 2.42 -2.30 -6.34
N VAL A 69 2.16 -1.75 -5.14
CA VAL A 69 2.20 -2.57 -3.92
C VAL A 69 1.18 -3.69 -4.00
N LEU A 70 -0.08 -3.40 -4.36
CA LEU A 70 -1.13 -4.41 -4.47
C LEU A 70 -0.79 -5.53 -5.46
N GLU A 71 -0.09 -5.22 -6.56
CA GLU A 71 0.39 -6.23 -7.52
C GLU A 71 1.25 -7.33 -6.87
N GLN A 72 1.92 -7.06 -5.75
CA GLN A 72 2.69 -8.06 -5.01
C GLN A 72 1.83 -8.98 -4.12
N PHE A 73 0.57 -8.63 -3.90
CA PHE A 73 -0.38 -9.35 -3.03
C PHE A 73 -1.54 -9.97 -3.79
N ASP A 74 -1.55 -9.90 -5.13
CA ASP A 74 -2.58 -10.45 -6.02
C ASP A 74 -2.56 -12.01 -6.12
N GLY A 75 -2.02 -12.71 -5.12
CA GLY A 75 -1.79 -14.16 -5.10
C GLY A 75 -3.04 -15.02 -4.96
#